data_AF-A0AAV6B3Y0-F1
#
_entry.id   AF-A0AAV6B3Y0-F1
#
_cell.length_a   1.000
_cell.length_b   1.000
_cell.length_c   1.000
_cell.angle_alpha   90.00
_cell.angle_beta   90.00
_cell.angle_gamma   90.00
#
_symmetry.space_group_name_H-M   'P 1'
#
loop_
_entity.id
_entity.type
_entity.pdbx_description
1 polymer ?
#
loop_
_entity_poly.entity_id
_entity_poly.type
_entity_poly.pdbx_seq_one_letter_code
_entity_poly.pdbx_strand_id
1 'polypeptide(L)' 'VIAGKTVRAVLESVGLKDVLSKSLGSKNAANVVKATLGALKKLRLREEIYKARGLSIREKKEPPTAPAVAPAAVTV' A
#
# COMPACT_ATOMS: atom_id res chain seq x y z
N VAL A 1 9.79 2.89 -7.21
CA VAL A 1 9.14 1.57 -7.34
C VAL A 1 10.08 0.55 -8.00
N ILE A 2 10.45 -0.50 -7.28
CA ILE A 2 11.21 -1.64 -7.79
C ILE A 2 10.23 -2.82 -7.90
N ALA A 3 9.64 -2.99 -9.09
CA ALA A 3 8.59 -3.98 -9.35
C ALA A 3 8.60 -4.41 -10.84
N GLY A 4 7.98 -5.55 -11.14
CA GLY A 4 7.73 -5.97 -12.53
C GLY A 4 6.73 -5.04 -13.26
N LYS A 5 6.77 -4.99 -14.60
CA LYS A 5 5.96 -4.05 -15.43
C LYS A 5 4.49 -3.94 -15.01
N THR A 6 3.81 -5.07 -14.86
CA THR A 6 2.38 -5.11 -14.52
C THR A 6 2.09 -4.56 -13.13
N VAL A 7 2.90 -4.93 -12.12
CA VAL A 7 2.75 -4.46 -10.74
C VAL A 7 3.08 -2.98 -10.65
N ARG A 8 4.13 -2.54 -11.37
CA ARG A 8 4.55 -1.15 -11.42
C ARG A 8 3.45 -0.22 -11.93
N ALA A 9 2.79 -0.58 -13.04
CA ALA A 9 1.69 0.22 -13.60
C ALA A 9 0.54 0.41 -12.59
N VAL A 10 0.20 -0.65 -11.84
CA VAL A 10 -0.85 -0.59 -10.81
C VAL A 10 -0.40 0.29 -9.63
N LEU A 11 0.83 0.10 -9.14
CA LEU A 11 1.34 0.86 -7.99
C LEU A 11 1.54 2.35 -8.31
N GLU A 12 2.01 2.69 -9.51
CA GLU A 12 2.13 4.07 -9.97
C GLU A 12 0.76 4.75 -10.12
N SER A 13 -0.26 4.03 -10.60
CA SER A 13 -1.64 4.55 -10.70
C SER A 13 -2.26 4.87 -9.33
N VAL A 14 -1.85 4.16 -8.29
CA VAL A 14 -2.31 4.39 -6.90
C VAL A 14 -1.47 5.49 -6.20
N GLY A 15 -0.39 5.97 -6.83
CA GLY A 15 0.48 7.02 -6.28
C GLY A 15 1.57 6.52 -5.33
N LEU A 16 1.84 5.20 -5.31
CA LEU A 16 2.87 4.62 -4.47
C LEU A 16 4.26 4.83 -5.09
N LYS A 17 5.12 5.61 -4.42
CA LYS A 17 6.45 5.98 -4.91
C LYS A 17 7.54 4.99 -4.50
N ASP A 18 7.46 4.48 -3.27
CA ASP A 18 8.45 3.58 -2.70
C ASP A 18 7.84 2.21 -2.35
N VAL A 19 8.19 1.21 -3.14
CA VAL A 19 7.75 -0.18 -2.99
C VAL A 19 8.81 -1.09 -3.61
N LEU A 20 9.22 -2.12 -2.87
CA LEU A 20 9.99 -3.26 -3.36
C LEU A 20 9.01 -4.44 -3.51
N SER A 21 8.96 -5.06 -4.69
CA SER A 21 8.14 -6.26 -4.88
C SER A 21 8.79 -7.27 -5.83
N LYS A 22 8.47 -8.55 -5.59
CA LYS A 22 8.81 -9.65 -6.47
C LYS A 22 7.58 -10.52 -6.66
N SER A 23 7.18 -10.74 -7.92
CA SER A 23 6.16 -11.72 -8.26
C SER A 23 6.81 -13.11 -8.28
N LEU A 24 6.28 -14.03 -7.48
CA LEU A 24 6.69 -15.43 -7.39
C LEU A 24 5.58 -16.31 -7.95
N GLY A 25 5.94 -17.41 -8.61
CA GLY A 25 4.99 -18.34 -9.23
C GLY A 25 4.56 -17.95 -10.65
N SER A 26 3.26 -17.98 -10.94
CA SER A 26 2.72 -17.76 -12.28
C SER A 26 2.93 -16.32 -12.76
N LYS A 27 3.40 -16.18 -14.00
CA LYS A 27 3.68 -14.88 -14.66
C LYS A 27 2.49 -14.31 -15.43
N ASN A 28 1.29 -14.87 -15.27
CA ASN A 28 0.09 -14.37 -15.96
C ASN A 28 -0.28 -12.97 -15.44
N ALA A 29 -0.24 -11.97 -16.33
CA ALA A 29 -0.48 -10.57 -16.01
C ALA A 29 -1.82 -10.33 -15.29
N ALA A 30 -2.91 -10.98 -15.73
CA ALA A 30 -4.23 -10.80 -15.14
C ALA A 30 -4.25 -11.23 -13.66
N ASN A 31 -3.59 -12.35 -13.34
CA ASN A 31 -3.51 -12.85 -11.96
C ASN A 31 -2.62 -11.96 -11.10
N VAL A 32 -1.51 -11.46 -11.67
CA VAL A 32 -0.62 -10.53 -10.98
C VAL A 32 -1.38 -9.24 -10.61
N VAL A 33 -2.16 -8.66 -11.54
CA VAL A 33 -2.98 -7.47 -11.23
C VAL A 33 -3.98 -7.77 -10.11
N LYS A 34 -4.74 -8.87 -10.21
CA LYS A 34 -5.72 -9.27 -9.19
C LYS A 34 -5.07 -9.49 -7.82
N ALA A 35 -3.90 -10.14 -7.78
CA ALA A 35 -3.14 -10.35 -6.56
C ALA A 35 -2.66 -9.02 -5.96
N THR A 36 -2.19 -8.10 -6.80
CA THR A 36 -1.72 -6.78 -6.36
C THR A 36 -2.86 -5.98 -5.74
N LEU A 37 -4.03 -5.93 -6.40
CA LEU A 37 -5.23 -5.27 -5.86
C LEU A 37 -5.72 -5.94 -4.57
N GLY A 38 -5.70 -7.27 -4.50
CA GLY A 38 -6.05 -8.01 -3.30
C GLY A 38 -5.10 -7.75 -2.14
N ALA A 39 -3.80 -7.56 -2.42
CA ALA A 39 -2.81 -7.22 -1.41
C ALA A 39 -3.04 -5.81 -0.85
N LEU A 40 -3.31 -4.83 -1.70
CA LEU A 40 -3.61 -3.45 -1.28
C LEU A 40 -4.83 -3.38 -0.36
N LYS A 41 -5.88 -4.14 -0.67
CA LYS A 41 -7.10 -4.22 0.18
C LYS A 41 -6.87 -4.90 1.54
N LYS A 42 -5.82 -5.72 1.68
CA LYS A 42 -5.48 -6.44 2.91
C LYS A 42 -4.49 -5.66 3.80
N LEU A 43 -4.03 -4.50 3.36
CA LEU A 43 -3.19 -3.64 4.18
C LEU A 43 -3.99 -3.21 5.40
N ARG A 44 -3.36 -3.35 6.58
CA ARG A 44 -3.94 -2.94 7.86
C ARG A 44 -3.12 -1.80 8.42
N LEU A 45 -3.81 -0.88 9.09
CA LEU A 45 -3.15 0.21 9.76
C LEU A 45 -2.37 -0.31 10.97
N ARG A 46 -1.30 0.42 11.31
CA ARG A 46 -0.46 0.09 12.45
C ARG A 46 -1.28 -0.04 13.73
N GLU A 47 -2.18 0.90 13.99
CA GLU A 47 -3.02 0.90 15.19
C GLU A 47 -3.89 -0.34 15.32
N GLU A 48 -4.50 -0.79 14.21
CA GLU A 48 -5.34 -1.99 14.19
C GLU A 48 -4.55 -3.24 14.55
N ILE A 49 -3.30 -3.35 14.06
CA ILE A 49 -2.43 -4.49 14.36
C ILE A 49 -2.00 -4.48 15.84
N TYR A 50 -1.70 -3.30 16.40
CA TYR A 50 -1.29 -3.18 17.80
C TYR A 50 -2.46 -3.45 18.76
N LYS A 51 -3.66 -2.93 18.45
CA LYS A 51 -4.90 -3.22 19.19
C LYS A 51 -5.23 -4.72 19.16
N ALA A 52 -5.18 -5.34 17.98
CA ALA A 52 -5.44 -6.77 17.84
C ALA A 52 -4.44 -7.66 18.58
N ARG A 53 -3.22 -7.17 18.84
CA ARG A 53 -2.16 -7.90 19.56
C ARG A 53 -2.07 -7.54 21.05
N GLY A 54 -2.90 -6.63 21.56
CA GLY A 54 -2.89 -6.22 22.98
C GLY A 54 -1.60 -5.50 23.41
N LEU A 55 -0.86 -4.91 22.47
CA LEU A 55 0.42 -4.25 22.72
C LEU A 55 0.23 -2.72 22.73
N SER A 56 0.90 -2.05 23.67
CA SER A 56 0.96 -0.58 23.68
C SER A 56 1.76 -0.05 22.49
N ILE A 57 1.23 1.01 21.86
CA ILE A 57 1.86 1.63 20.68
C ILE A 57 3.15 2.31 21.14
N ARG A 58 4.30 1.65 20.92
CA ARG A 58 5.62 2.30 21.09
C ARG A 58 5.85 3.25 19.93
N GLU A 59 5.58 4.53 20.14
CA GLU A 59 5.88 5.60 19.20
C GLU A 59 7.39 5.61 18.87
N LYS A 60 7.74 5.61 17.58
CA LYS A 60 9.13 5.67 17.13
C LYS A 60 9.23 6.70 15.99
N LYS A 61 9.61 7.93 16.39
CA LYS A 61 10.36 9.01 15.70
C LYS A 61 10.08 9.25 14.19
N GLU A 62 9.41 10.37 13.90
CA GLU A 62 9.39 11.09 12.59
C GLU A 62 10.80 11.61 12.19
N PRO A 63 11.14 11.90 10.89
CA PRO A 63 10.42 12.84 9.98
C PRO A 63 10.47 12.48 8.45
N PRO A 64 9.97 13.32 7.49
CA PRO A 64 9.21 14.56 7.60
C PRO A 64 7.79 14.47 7.01
N THR A 65 6.93 15.36 7.48
CA THR A 65 5.69 15.80 6.85
C THR A 65 5.84 15.97 5.33
N ALA A 66 5.14 15.14 4.56
CA ALA A 66 4.62 15.53 3.25
C ALA A 66 3.09 15.66 3.42
N PRO A 67 2.55 16.87 3.30
CA PRO A 67 1.22 17.23 3.80
C PRO A 67 0.10 16.57 3.00
N ALA A 68 -1.00 16.31 3.72
CA ALA A 68 -2.40 16.40 3.30
C ALA A 68 -2.76 16.08 1.83
N VAL A 69 -3.39 14.93 1.57
CA VAL A 69 -4.53 14.86 0.63
C VAL A 69 -5.56 13.81 1.09
N ALA A 70 -6.37 14.20 2.07
CA ALA A 70 -7.83 14.02 2.03
C ALA A 70 -8.37 15.35 2.59
N PRO A 71 -9.41 15.97 2.01
CA PRO A 71 -10.61 15.30 1.49
C PRO A 71 -11.09 15.83 0.12
N ALA A 72 -11.94 15.07 -0.58
CA ALA A 72 -13.00 15.64 -1.43
C ALA A 72 -13.92 14.53 -1.95
N ALA A 73 -14.92 14.18 -1.15
CA ALA A 73 -16.25 13.98 -1.70
C ALA A 73 -16.97 15.35 -1.65
N VAL A 74 -17.91 15.59 -2.59
CA VAL A 74 -19.02 16.58 -2.56
C VAL A 74 -18.78 17.97 -3.22
N THR A 75 -19.56 18.25 -4.29
CA THR A 75 -20.12 19.56 -4.77
C THR A 75 -19.11 20.61 -5.29
N VAL A 76 -19.11 21.11 -6.53
CA VAL A 76 -20.13 21.56 -7.51
C VAL A 76 -19.70 21.16 -8.92
#